data_AF-A0A973VX90-F1
#
_entry.id   AF-A0A973VX90-F1
#
_cell.length_a   1.000
_cell.length_b   1.000
_cell.length_c   1.000
_cell.angle_alpha   90.00
_cell.angle_beta   90.00
_cell.angle_gamma   90.00
#
_symmetry.space_group_name_H-M   'P 1'
#
loop_
_entity.id
_entity.type
_entity.pdbx_description
1 polymer ?
#
loop_
_entity_poly.entity_id
_entity_poly.type
_entity_poly.pdbx_seq_one_letter_code
_entity_poly.pdbx_strand_id
1 'polypeptide(L)'
;MVICVRHKRCWLCGEPLGKFMCFVIGPMCAVNRVSAEPPSHRDCALYAVRACPFLTQPKMRRNEKDVPEHLEPAGLMLRRNPGVTLIWTTLRYTIFKDGHGGALFNVGDPERVEFFAEGRAATRAEVIASIDSGLPVLREMAERDGPDAVAELQTMYGKAMELVPA
;
A
#
# COMPACT_ATOMS: atom_id res chain seq x y z
N MET A 1 10.39 2.69 -12.32
CA MET A 1 9.12 1.92 -12.37
C MET A 1 9.02 1.01 -13.61
N VAL A 2 9.13 1.55 -14.83
CA VAL A 2 8.94 0.79 -16.09
C VAL A 2 9.82 -0.47 -16.19
N ILE A 3 11.10 -0.39 -15.80
CA ILE A 3 12.03 -1.53 -15.83
C ILE A 3 11.58 -2.64 -14.89
N CYS A 4 11.23 -2.30 -13.64
CA CYS A 4 10.76 -3.27 -12.63
C CYS A 4 9.54 -4.05 -13.11
N VAL A 5 8.59 -3.34 -13.72
CA VAL A 5 7.37 -3.93 -14.24
C VAL A 5 7.65 -4.80 -15.47
N ARG A 6 8.28 -4.24 -16.50
CA ARG A 6 8.45 -4.92 -17.80
C ARG A 6 9.34 -6.15 -17.70
N HIS A 7 10.35 -6.10 -16.83
CA HIS A 7 11.34 -7.17 -16.69
C HIS A 7 11.18 -7.99 -15.41
N LYS A 8 10.05 -7.83 -14.68
CA LYS A 8 9.80 -8.50 -13.39
C LYS A 8 11.01 -8.40 -12.45
N ARG A 9 11.45 -7.19 -12.16
CA ARG A 9 12.56 -6.91 -11.25
C ARG A 9 12.06 -6.28 -9.95
N CYS A 10 12.74 -6.59 -8.87
CA CYS A 10 12.45 -6.06 -7.54
C CYS A 10 12.58 -4.54 -7.52
N TRP A 11 11.60 -3.87 -6.94
CA TRP A 11 11.59 -2.41 -6.80
C TRP A 11 12.79 -1.88 -5.99
N LEU A 12 13.27 -2.68 -5.04
CA LEU A 12 14.31 -2.27 -4.10
C LEU A 12 15.72 -2.66 -4.55
N CYS A 13 15.97 -3.90 -4.95
CA CYS A 13 17.33 -4.37 -5.31
C CYS A 13 17.58 -4.49 -6.82
N GLY A 14 16.55 -4.43 -7.67
CA GLY A 14 16.69 -4.55 -9.12
C GLY A 14 16.91 -5.97 -9.67
N GLU A 15 17.04 -6.98 -8.81
CA GLU A 15 17.18 -8.38 -9.20
C GLU A 15 15.86 -9.01 -9.68
N PRO A 16 15.89 -10.08 -10.50
CA PRO A 16 14.68 -10.76 -10.97
C PRO A 16 13.78 -11.26 -9.82
N LEU A 17 12.48 -11.01 -9.95
CA LEU A 17 11.46 -11.48 -9.01
C LEU A 17 11.09 -12.94 -9.27
N GLY A 18 10.83 -13.66 -8.18
CA GLY A 18 10.24 -15.00 -8.22
C GLY A 18 8.72 -14.97 -8.35
N LYS A 19 8.09 -16.10 -8.03
CA LYS A 19 6.63 -16.26 -8.07
C LYS A 19 5.90 -15.39 -7.03
N PHE A 20 6.47 -15.27 -5.83
CA PHE A 20 5.91 -14.46 -4.75
C PHE A 20 6.38 -13.02 -4.89
N MET A 21 5.41 -12.11 -4.97
CA MET A 21 5.63 -10.68 -5.14
C MET A 21 5.10 -9.96 -3.90
N CYS A 22 5.97 -9.18 -3.26
CA CYS A 22 5.64 -8.48 -2.02
C CYS A 22 5.49 -6.99 -2.28
N PHE A 23 4.36 -6.41 -1.90
CA PHE A 23 4.13 -4.98 -1.91
C PHE A 23 4.22 -4.44 -0.48
N VAL A 24 5.00 -3.38 -0.28
CA VAL A 24 5.04 -2.66 1.00
C VAL A 24 4.00 -1.55 0.91
N ILE A 25 2.90 -1.69 1.64
CA ILE A 25 1.73 -0.81 1.50
C ILE A 25 1.20 -0.36 2.86
N GLY A 26 0.31 0.63 2.86
CA GLY A 26 -0.42 1.07 4.06
C GLY A 26 -1.78 0.37 4.19
N PRO A 27 -2.44 0.43 5.37
CA PRO A 27 -3.70 -0.27 5.59
C PRO A 27 -4.83 0.12 4.63
N MET A 28 -4.87 1.34 4.11
CA MET A 28 -5.89 1.73 3.11
C MET A 28 -5.69 1.04 1.76
N CYS A 29 -4.45 0.74 1.40
CA CYS A 29 -4.13 -0.09 0.23
C CYS A 29 -4.56 -1.54 0.43
N ALA A 30 -4.58 -2.04 1.68
CA ALA A 30 -5.11 -3.36 2.00
C ALA A 30 -6.63 -3.44 1.82
N VAL A 31 -7.32 -2.32 2.04
CA VAL A 31 -8.77 -2.18 1.78
C VAL A 31 -9.02 -2.12 0.27
N ASN A 32 -8.52 -1.09 -0.42
CA ASN A 32 -8.86 -0.86 -1.83
C ASN A 32 -8.06 -1.70 -2.83
N ARG A 33 -7.04 -2.44 -2.37
CA ARG A 33 -6.13 -3.27 -3.19
C ARG A 33 -5.29 -2.50 -4.19
N VAL A 34 -5.04 -1.22 -3.94
CA VAL A 34 -4.24 -0.35 -4.82
C VAL A 34 -2.88 -0.04 -4.21
N SER A 35 -1.82 -0.32 -4.97
CA SER A 35 -0.46 0.15 -4.69
C SER A 35 -0.01 1.16 -5.75
N ALA A 36 0.79 2.15 -5.32
CA ALA A 36 1.49 3.06 -6.22
C ALA A 36 2.92 2.59 -6.54
N GLU A 37 3.42 1.58 -5.81
CA GLU A 37 4.78 1.06 -5.98
C GLU A 37 4.79 -0.37 -6.54
N PRO A 38 5.79 -0.74 -7.36
CA PRO A 38 5.97 -2.11 -7.86
C PRO A 38 6.32 -3.12 -6.76
N PRO A 39 6.22 -4.42 -7.04
CA PRO A 39 6.56 -5.45 -6.07
C PRO A 39 8.08 -5.58 -5.84
N SER A 40 8.41 -6.18 -4.70
CA SER A 40 9.75 -6.50 -4.23
C SER A 40 9.85 -7.96 -3.81
N HIS A 41 11.07 -8.46 -3.61
CA HIS A 41 11.28 -9.70 -2.85
C HIS A 41 10.84 -9.52 -1.40
N ARG A 42 10.48 -10.62 -0.74
CA ARG A 42 10.09 -10.61 0.67
C ARG A 42 11.19 -10.04 1.57
N ASP A 43 12.44 -10.44 1.37
CA ASP A 43 13.54 -10.01 2.24
C ASP A 43 13.85 -8.52 2.06
N CYS A 44 13.75 -8.00 0.83
CA CYS A 44 13.86 -6.56 0.57
C CYS A 44 12.70 -5.80 1.23
N ALA A 45 11.47 -6.31 1.13
CA ALA A 45 10.31 -5.71 1.80
C ALA A 45 10.46 -5.73 3.32
N LEU A 46 10.96 -6.84 3.88
CA LEU A 46 11.22 -6.99 5.32
C LEU A 46 12.30 -6.02 5.81
N TYR A 47 13.36 -5.84 5.03
CA TYR A 47 14.36 -4.80 5.30
C TYR A 47 13.71 -3.42 5.29
N ALA A 48 12.92 -3.09 4.27
CA ALA A 48 12.29 -1.78 4.13
C ALA A 48 11.39 -1.44 5.33
N VAL A 49 10.50 -2.35 5.74
CA VAL A 49 9.59 -2.10 6.89
C VAL A 49 10.33 -2.00 8.23
N ARG A 50 11.59 -2.47 8.32
CA ARG A 50 12.42 -2.41 9.53
C ARG A 50 13.43 -1.26 9.55
N ALA A 51 13.85 -0.78 8.39
CA ALA A 51 14.96 0.16 8.26
C ALA A 51 14.56 1.52 7.67
N CYS A 52 13.49 1.59 6.87
CA CYS A 52 13.09 2.83 6.22
C CYS A 52 12.54 3.83 7.25
N PRO A 53 13.14 5.03 7.42
CA PRO A 53 12.67 6.01 8.39
C PRO A 53 11.21 6.45 8.16
N PHE A 54 10.74 6.46 6.91
CA PHE A 54 9.34 6.77 6.59
C PHE A 54 8.35 5.73 7.09
N LEU A 55 8.76 4.46 7.15
CA LEU A 55 7.91 3.35 7.57
C LEU A 55 8.02 3.09 9.08
N THR A 56 9.19 3.34 9.67
CA THR A 56 9.44 3.04 11.09
C THR A 56 9.22 4.23 12.02
N GLN A 57 9.17 5.47 11.52
CA GLN A 57 9.00 6.65 12.36
C GLN A 57 7.67 7.37 12.03
N PRO A 58 6.64 7.27 12.90
CA PRO A 58 5.31 7.85 12.66
C PRO A 58 5.29 9.37 12.42
N LYS A 59 6.31 10.09 12.88
CA LYS A 59 6.44 11.55 12.73
C LYS A 59 7.33 11.97 11.57
N MET A 60 7.87 11.03 10.80
CA MET A 60 8.69 11.35 9.63
C MET A 60 7.86 12.12 8.61
N ARG A 61 8.41 13.20 8.07
CA ARG A 61 7.80 14.02 7.02
C ARG A 61 8.60 13.91 5.75
N ARG A 62 7.92 13.93 4.61
CA ARG A 62 8.58 13.95 3.31
C ARG A 62 9.36 15.24 3.19
N ASN A 63 10.60 15.15 2.74
CA ASN A 63 11.37 16.33 2.38
C ASN A 63 10.83 16.85 1.05
N GLU A 64 10.26 18.05 1.07
CA GLU A 64 9.70 18.72 -0.12
C GLU A 64 10.70 19.66 -0.78
N LYS A 65 11.89 19.83 -0.18
CA LYS A 65 12.97 20.62 -0.78
C LYS A 65 13.36 20.01 -2.12
N ASP A 66 13.46 20.86 -3.15
CA ASP A 66 13.87 20.51 -4.51
C ASP A 66 12.90 19.53 -5.23
N VAL A 67 11.68 19.32 -4.72
CA VAL A 67 10.64 18.58 -5.44
C VAL A 67 10.05 19.48 -6.54
N PRO A 68 10.08 19.07 -7.82
CA PRO A 68 9.50 19.87 -8.90
C PRO A 68 7.99 20.07 -8.71
N GLU A 69 7.50 21.31 -8.87
CA GLU A 69 6.10 21.68 -8.64
C GLU A 69 5.07 20.90 -9.48
N HIS A 70 5.49 20.35 -10.62
CA HIS A 70 4.63 19.64 -11.58
C HIS A 70 4.63 18.11 -11.38
N LEU A 71 5.31 17.59 -10.35
CA LEU A 71 5.44 16.15 -10.13
C LEU A 71 4.41 15.64 -9.13
N GLU A 72 3.19 15.40 -9.62
CA GLU A 72 2.13 14.76 -8.83
C GLU A 72 2.28 13.23 -8.84
N PRO A 73 2.20 12.56 -7.67
CA PRO A 73 2.19 11.10 -7.63
C PRO A 73 0.91 10.54 -8.25
N ALA A 74 0.99 9.33 -8.81
CA ALA A 74 -0.18 8.64 -9.35
C ALA A 74 -1.21 8.34 -8.25
N GLY A 75 -2.49 8.53 -8.58
CA GLY A 75 -3.60 8.32 -7.65
C GLY A 75 -3.71 9.38 -6.53
N LEU A 76 -4.51 9.09 -5.50
CA LEU A 76 -4.72 10.00 -4.38
C LEU A 76 -3.77 9.69 -3.23
N MET A 77 -2.82 10.59 -2.96
CA MET A 77 -1.90 10.44 -1.82
C MET A 77 -2.57 10.86 -0.51
N LEU A 78 -2.75 9.91 0.41
CA LEU A 78 -3.12 10.21 1.78
C LEU A 78 -1.92 10.82 2.53
N ARG A 79 -1.96 12.11 2.84
CA ARG A 79 -0.85 12.86 3.48
C ARG A 79 -0.63 12.55 4.97
N ARG A 80 -1.33 11.56 5.52
CA ARG A 80 -1.21 11.12 6.91
C ARG A 80 -0.14 10.03 7.02
N ASN A 81 0.58 9.98 8.13
CA ASN A 81 1.37 8.80 8.46
C ASN A 81 0.45 7.79 9.16
N PRO A 82 0.22 6.60 8.57
CA PRO A 82 -0.69 5.60 9.15
C PRO A 82 -0.17 4.96 10.44
N GLY A 83 1.12 5.12 10.78
CA GLY A 83 1.77 4.43 11.91
C GLY A 83 1.91 2.92 11.73
N VAL A 84 1.26 2.35 10.72
CA VAL A 84 1.26 0.94 10.35
C VAL A 84 1.56 0.80 8.87
N THR A 85 2.41 -0.16 8.53
CA THR A 85 2.62 -0.65 7.17
C THR A 85 2.42 -2.15 7.15
N LEU A 86 2.26 -2.74 5.96
CA LEU A 86 2.18 -4.18 5.81
C LEU A 86 2.96 -4.65 4.58
N ILE A 87 3.43 -5.88 4.65
CA ILE A 87 3.91 -6.63 3.49
C ILE A 87 2.73 -7.44 2.96
N TRP A 88 2.30 -7.11 1.75
CA TRP A 88 1.27 -7.81 1.00
C TRP A 88 1.91 -8.77 0.01
N THR A 89 1.82 -10.07 0.26
CA THR A 89 2.39 -11.08 -0.65
C THR A 89 1.30 -11.64 -1.55
N THR A 90 1.51 -11.60 -2.87
CA THR A 90 0.59 -12.16 -3.87
C THR A 90 1.33 -12.91 -4.97
N LEU A 91 0.61 -13.74 -5.73
CA LEU A 91 1.12 -14.42 -6.92
C LEU A 91 0.86 -13.65 -8.21
N ARG A 92 -0.06 -12.67 -8.20
CA ARG A 92 -0.50 -11.93 -9.39
C ARG A 92 -0.92 -10.52 -9.01
N TYR A 93 -0.68 -9.59 -9.92
CA TYR A 93 -1.20 -8.22 -9.84
C TYR A 93 -1.55 -7.76 -11.26
N THR A 94 -2.38 -6.74 -11.38
CA THR A 94 -2.64 -6.06 -12.66
C THR A 94 -2.24 -4.59 -12.57
N ILE A 95 -2.08 -3.96 -13.73
CA ILE A 95 -1.68 -2.55 -13.83
C ILE A 95 -2.81 -1.79 -14.50
N PHE A 96 -3.17 -0.65 -13.94
CA PHE A 96 -4.15 0.25 -14.51
C PHE A 96 -3.61 1.69 -14.50
N LYS A 97 -4.13 2.53 -15.38
CA LYS A 97 -3.78 3.95 -15.44
C LYS A 97 -4.67 4.73 -14.48
N ASP A 98 -4.13 5.77 -13.88
CA ASP A 98 -4.88 6.66 -12.98
C ASP A 98 -5.72 7.73 -13.71
N GLY A 99 -5.69 7.75 -15.05
CA GLY A 99 -6.36 8.77 -15.87
C GLY A 99 -5.56 10.05 -16.10
N HIS A 100 -4.45 10.24 -15.37
CA HIS A 100 -3.60 11.44 -15.40
C HIS A 100 -2.17 11.16 -15.92
N GLY A 101 -1.92 9.94 -16.40
CA GLY A 101 -0.64 9.52 -16.96
C GLY A 101 0.22 8.70 -15.99
N GLY A 102 -0.23 8.54 -14.75
CA GLY A 102 0.34 7.63 -13.77
C GLY A 102 -0.15 6.18 -13.95
N ALA A 103 0.59 5.25 -13.36
CA ALA A 103 0.24 3.83 -13.31
C ALA A 103 0.12 3.37 -11.86
N LEU A 104 -0.92 2.58 -11.60
CA LEU A 104 -1.23 1.99 -10.31
C LEU A 104 -1.34 0.46 -10.45
N PHE A 105 -1.24 -0.22 -9.33
CA PHE A 105 -1.22 -1.68 -9.27
C PHE A 105 -2.42 -2.18 -8.47
N ASN A 106 -3.23 -3.04 -9.06
CA ASN A 106 -4.20 -3.82 -8.29
C ASN A 106 -3.50 -5.09 -7.80
N VAL A 107 -3.32 -5.19 -6.48
CA VAL A 107 -2.53 -6.25 -5.83
C VAL A 107 -3.31 -7.55 -5.58
N GLY A 108 -4.58 -7.60 -6.00
CA GLY A 108 -5.44 -8.77 -5.89
C GLY A 108 -5.65 -9.24 -4.45
N ASP A 109 -5.87 -10.54 -4.28
CA ASP A 109 -5.93 -11.20 -2.98
C ASP A 109 -4.53 -11.64 -2.49
N PRO A 110 -4.27 -11.63 -1.17
CA PRO A 110 -2.98 -11.99 -0.65
C PRO A 110 -2.87 -13.50 -0.42
N GLU A 111 -1.69 -14.04 -0.65
CA GLU A 111 -1.26 -15.33 -0.09
C GLU A 111 -0.85 -15.19 1.38
N ARG A 112 -0.36 -14.00 1.76
CA ARG A 112 0.09 -13.67 3.11
C ARG A 112 0.09 -12.16 3.34
N VAL A 113 -0.27 -11.76 4.55
CA VAL A 113 -0.11 -10.39 5.05
C VAL A 113 0.68 -10.40 6.35
N GLU A 114 1.64 -9.49 6.47
CA GLU A 114 2.44 -9.28 7.68
C GLU A 114 2.36 -7.78 8.04
N PHE A 115 1.83 -7.42 9.21
CA PHE A 115 1.68 -6.03 9.65
C PHE A 115 2.84 -5.59 10.54
N PHE A 116 3.28 -4.34 10.35
CA PHE A 116 4.39 -3.74 11.07
C PHE A 116 4.04 -2.34 11.58
N ALA A 117 4.53 -2.03 12.77
CA ALA A 117 4.51 -0.71 13.38
C ALA A 117 5.91 -0.46 13.95
N GLU A 118 6.53 0.67 13.63
CA GLU A 118 7.85 1.02 14.15
C GLU A 118 8.93 -0.06 13.94
N GLY A 119 8.85 -0.82 12.84
CA GLY A 119 9.78 -1.90 12.50
C GLY A 119 9.56 -3.24 13.21
N ARG A 120 8.64 -3.31 14.18
CA ARG A 120 8.21 -4.56 14.83
C ARG A 120 6.87 -5.03 14.27
N ALA A 121 6.44 -6.24 14.63
CA ALA A 121 5.07 -6.68 14.36
C ALA A 121 4.06 -5.72 15.00
N ALA A 122 3.05 -5.31 14.23
CA ALA A 122 1.97 -4.48 14.74
C ALA A 122 0.98 -5.32 15.55
N THR A 123 0.44 -4.72 16.60
CA THR A 123 -0.68 -5.29 17.35
C THR A 123 -1.99 -5.09 16.60
N ARG A 124 -2.99 -5.92 16.90
CA ARG A 124 -4.37 -5.76 16.40
C ARG A 124 -4.90 -4.34 16.62
N ALA A 125 -4.69 -3.78 17.81
CA ALA A 125 -5.16 -2.45 18.16
C ALA A 125 -4.53 -1.34 17.29
N GLU A 126 -3.23 -1.43 17.00
CA GLU A 126 -2.53 -0.49 16.12
C GLU A 126 -3.06 -0.58 14.69
N VAL A 127 -3.28 -1.79 14.18
CA VAL A 127 -3.83 -2.01 12.82
C VAL A 127 -5.23 -1.42 12.72
N ILE A 128 -6.11 -1.69 13.69
CA ILE A 128 -7.48 -1.17 13.70
C ILE A 128 -7.50 0.34 13.79
N ALA A 129 -6.74 0.93 14.73
CA ALA A 129 -6.66 2.38 14.85
C ALA A 129 -6.18 3.05 13.54
N SER A 130 -5.23 2.42 12.85
CA SER A 130 -4.76 2.89 11.54
C SER A 130 -5.85 2.80 10.47
N ILE A 131 -6.62 1.71 10.44
CA ILE A 131 -7.72 1.53 9.50
C ILE A 131 -8.83 2.54 9.77
N ASP A 132 -9.31 2.63 11.00
CA ASP A 132 -10.43 3.49 11.41
C ASP A 132 -10.17 4.96 11.12
N SER A 133 -8.93 5.41 11.34
CA SER A 133 -8.54 6.80 11.06
C SER A 133 -8.41 7.10 9.56
N GLY A 134 -8.38 6.10 8.69
CA GLY A 134 -8.18 6.26 7.23
C GLY A 134 -9.42 5.99 6.40
N LEU A 135 -10.27 5.08 6.88
CA LEU A 135 -11.49 4.66 6.20
C LEU A 135 -12.43 5.82 5.84
N PRO A 136 -12.55 6.91 6.64
CA PRO A 136 -13.37 8.05 6.27
C PRO A 136 -13.02 8.64 4.91
N VAL A 137 -11.73 8.70 4.54
CA VAL A 137 -11.33 9.26 3.24
C VAL A 137 -11.80 8.38 2.09
N LEU A 138 -11.66 7.05 2.21
CA LEU A 138 -12.18 6.12 1.20
C LEU A 138 -13.71 6.18 1.12
N ARG A 139 -14.38 6.35 2.26
CA ARG A 139 -15.84 6.46 2.33
C ARG A 139 -16.33 7.72 1.65
N GLU A 140 -15.73 8.87 1.91
CA GLU A 140 -16.07 10.13 1.23
C GLU A 140 -15.90 10.04 -0.29
N MET A 141 -14.89 9.31 -0.77
CA MET A 141 -14.71 9.05 -2.21
C MET A 141 -15.83 8.16 -2.76
N ALA A 142 -16.10 7.03 -2.09
CA ALA A 142 -17.15 6.11 -2.51
C ALA A 142 -18.54 6.77 -2.50
N GLU A 143 -18.84 7.63 -1.52
CA GLU A 143 -20.10 8.38 -1.46
C GLU A 143 -20.27 9.35 -2.63
N ARG A 144 -19.18 9.95 -3.13
CA ARG A 144 -19.21 10.80 -4.34
C ARG A 144 -19.46 10.00 -5.61
N ASP A 145 -18.93 8.78 -5.67
CA ASP A 145 -19.06 7.89 -6.82
C ASP A 145 -20.43 7.18 -6.87
N GLY A 146 -21.10 7.04 -5.71
CA GLY A 146 -22.48 6.60 -5.60
C GLY A 146 -22.69 5.32 -4.77
N PRO A 147 -23.94 4.84 -4.65
CA PRO A 147 -24.29 3.77 -3.72
C PRO A 147 -23.59 2.43 -4.00
N ASP A 148 -23.32 2.10 -5.27
CA ASP A 148 -22.63 0.87 -5.63
C ASP A 148 -21.17 0.89 -5.16
N ALA A 149 -20.48 2.03 -5.29
CA ALA A 149 -19.11 2.21 -4.80
C ALA A 149 -19.05 2.10 -3.27
N VAL A 150 -20.06 2.62 -2.56
CA VAL A 150 -20.17 2.45 -1.10
C VAL A 150 -20.31 0.98 -0.73
N ALA A 151 -21.17 0.23 -1.43
CA ALA A 151 -21.34 -1.21 -1.17
C ALA A 151 -20.07 -2.01 -1.48
N GLU A 152 -19.35 -1.66 -2.55
CA GLU A 152 -18.06 -2.26 -2.89
C GLU A 152 -17.01 -1.98 -1.79
N LEU A 153 -16.91 -0.73 -1.31
CA LEU A 153 -16.01 -0.37 -0.22
C LEU A 153 -16.31 -1.16 1.06
N GLN A 154 -17.59 -1.38 1.41
CA GLN A 154 -17.95 -2.21 2.57
C GLN A 154 -17.46 -3.65 2.40
N THR A 155 -17.59 -4.21 1.20
CA THR A 155 -17.09 -5.57 0.90
C THR A 155 -15.56 -5.63 1.02
N MET A 156 -14.86 -4.65 0.46
CA MET A 156 -13.40 -4.51 0.56
C MET A 156 -12.93 -4.36 2.01
N TYR A 157 -13.63 -3.55 2.80
CA TYR A 157 -13.36 -3.37 4.22
C TYR A 157 -13.52 -4.68 4.98
N GLY A 158 -14.62 -5.42 4.78
CA GLY A 158 -14.84 -6.73 5.40
C GLY A 158 -13.68 -7.70 5.13
N LYS A 159 -13.26 -7.82 3.87
CA LYS A 159 -12.10 -8.64 3.49
C LYS A 159 -10.79 -8.17 4.13
N ALA A 160 -10.59 -6.87 4.30
CA ALA A 160 -9.40 -6.36 4.98
C ALA A 160 -9.41 -6.67 6.48
N MET A 161 -10.59 -6.65 7.11
CA MET A 161 -10.75 -6.97 8.53
C MET A 161 -10.47 -8.45 8.85
N GLU A 162 -10.74 -9.36 7.91
CA GLU A 162 -10.37 -10.78 8.03
C GLU A 162 -8.84 -11.01 8.08
N LEU A 163 -8.04 -10.05 7.57
CA LEU A 163 -6.58 -10.14 7.54
C LEU A 163 -5.91 -9.58 8.80
N VAL A 164 -6.66 -8.83 9.62
CA VAL A 164 -6.13 -8.21 10.83
C VAL A 164 -5.69 -9.32 11.81
N PRO A 165 -4.50 -9.21 12.45
CA PRO A 165 -4.06 -10.18 13.43
C PRO A 165 -5.10 -10.41 14.54
N ALA A 166 -5.19 -11.65 15.02
CA ALA A 166 -6.09 -12.04 16.11
C ALA A 166 -5.78 -11.29 17.42
#